data_AF-A0A814CNM1-F1
#
_entry.id   AF-A0A814CNM1-F1
#
_cell.length_a   1.000
_cell.length_b   1.000
_cell.length_c   1.000
_cell.angle_alpha   90.00
_cell.angle_beta   90.00
_cell.angle_gamma   90.00
#
_symmetry.space_group_name_H-M   'P 1'
#
loop_
_entity.id
_entity.type
_entity.pdbx_description
1 polymer ?
#
loop_
_entity_poly.entity_id
_entity_poly.type
_entity_poly.pdbx_seq_one_letter_code
_entity_poly.pdbx_strand_id
1 'polypeptide(L)'
;MLKLNNLLVVNKKFSIVTKSNVSTSLILSAGKLWRQKVGLPKLQTARGPLIDLPDYSFTDGRPVPLSVGQVKRKETQERLANEVLEGLSYLNQAKQILNKASSKN
;
A
#
# COMPACT_ATOMS: atom_id res chain seq x y z
N MET A 1 24.70 44.57 11.78
CA MET A 1 25.36 43.26 11.57
C MET A 1 24.51 42.20 12.28
N LEU A 2 23.96 41.24 11.53
CA LEU A 2 22.90 40.34 11.97
C LEU A 2 23.43 39.26 12.93
N LYS A 3 22.79 39.10 14.10
CA LYS A 3 22.99 37.99 15.03
C LYS A 3 22.37 36.72 14.43
N LEU A 4 23.19 35.71 14.19
CA LEU A 4 22.72 34.36 13.85
C LEU A 4 22.24 33.68 15.13
N ASN A 5 20.93 33.55 15.27
CA ASN A 5 20.30 32.80 16.35
C ASN A 5 20.42 31.30 16.09
N ASN A 6 20.76 30.57 17.14
CA ASN A 6 20.89 29.12 17.20
C ASN A 6 19.70 28.40 16.55
N LEU A 7 19.90 27.92 15.32
CA LEU A 7 19.09 26.86 14.74
C LEU A 7 19.37 25.59 15.55
N LEU A 8 18.46 25.26 16.46
CA LEU A 8 18.37 23.94 17.06
C LEU A 8 18.09 22.93 15.94
N VAL A 9 19.16 22.45 15.31
CA VAL A 9 19.14 21.21 14.56
C VAL A 9 18.86 20.13 15.59
N VAL A 10 17.58 19.77 15.72
CA VAL A 10 17.16 18.61 16.48
C VAL A 10 17.86 17.41 15.85
N ASN A 11 18.95 17.02 16.48
CA ASN A 11 19.79 15.91 16.08
C ASN A 11 19.01 14.63 16.37
N LYS A 12 18.04 14.32 15.50
CA LYS A 12 17.49 12.98 15.41
C LYS A 12 18.68 12.12 15.06
N LYS A 13 19.15 11.33 16.03
CA LYS A 13 20.16 10.29 15.83
C LYS A 13 19.73 9.45 14.64
N PHE A 14 20.22 9.80 13.46
CA PHE A 14 20.24 8.90 12.33
C PHE A 14 21.37 7.94 12.69
N SER A 15 21.01 6.82 13.30
CA SER A 15 21.95 5.71 13.42
C SER A 15 22.29 5.29 11.99
N ILE A 16 23.42 5.79 11.49
CA ILE A 16 24.03 5.30 10.26
C ILE A 16 24.42 3.87 10.59
N VAL A 17 23.55 2.91 10.23
CA VAL A 17 23.87 1.49 10.31
C VAL A 17 24.82 1.20 9.16
N THR A 18 26.12 1.43 9.36
CA THR A 18 27.17 0.96 8.46
C THR A 18 27.28 -0.56 8.63
N LYS A 19 26.56 -1.33 7.80
CA LYS A 19 26.84 -2.77 7.69
C LYS A 19 28.07 -2.95 6.80
N SER A 20 29.09 -3.63 7.32
CA SER A 20 30.33 -3.92 6.60
C SER A 20 30.13 -4.84 5.38
N ASN A 21 29.01 -5.57 5.33
CA ASN A 21 28.62 -6.42 4.21
C ASN A 21 27.16 -6.13 3.81
N VAL A 22 26.94 -5.76 2.55
CA VAL A 22 25.61 -5.68 1.95
C VAL A 22 25.26 -7.05 1.42
N SER A 23 24.48 -7.83 2.19
CA SER A 23 23.92 -9.08 1.70
C SER A 23 22.83 -8.77 0.67
N THR A 24 22.96 -9.32 -0.54
CA THR A 24 21.91 -9.30 -1.58
C THR A 24 20.76 -10.25 -1.25
N SER A 25 20.96 -11.20 -0.32
CA SER A 25 20.00 -12.24 0.05
C SER A 25 19.07 -11.83 1.20
N LEU A 26 19.49 -10.91 2.08
CA LEU A 26 18.58 -10.29 3.04
C LEU A 26 17.85 -9.15 2.33
N ILE A 27 16.52 -9.25 2.24
CA ILE A 27 15.62 -8.22 1.72
C ILE A 27 15.61 -7.00 2.67
N LEU A 28 16.76 -6.36 2.87
CA LEU A 28 16.86 -4.99 3.33
C LEU A 28 16.46 -4.10 2.14
N SER A 29 15.17 -4.08 1.78
CA SER A 29 14.71 -2.98 0.93
C SER A 29 14.75 -1.73 1.81
N ALA A 30 15.82 -0.95 1.63
CA ALA A 30 15.94 0.37 2.21
C ALA A 30 14.63 1.15 1.97
N GLY A 31 14.16 1.87 2.98
CA GLY A 31 12.95 2.68 2.88
C GLY A 31 11.61 1.95 3.04
N LYS A 32 11.55 0.65 3.38
CA LYS A 32 10.30 -0.08 3.68
C LYS A 32 9.36 0.63 4.67
N LEU A 33 9.93 1.19 5.74
CA LEU A 33 9.17 1.91 6.77
C LEU A 33 8.67 3.25 6.25
N TRP A 34 9.50 3.97 5.49
CA TRP A 34 9.10 5.23 4.87
C TRP A 34 7.97 4.99 3.86
N ARG A 35 8.07 3.96 3.02
CA ARG A 35 7.01 3.57 2.06
C ARG A 35 5.68 3.33 2.77
N GLN A 36 5.67 2.56 3.85
CA GLN A 36 4.45 2.35 4.64
C GLN A 36 3.90 3.67 5.21
N LYS A 37 4.77 4.54 5.73
CA LYS A 37 4.34 5.85 6.27
C LYS A 37 3.68 6.74 5.23
N VAL A 38 4.07 6.63 3.96
CA VAL A 38 3.45 7.38 2.85
C VAL A 38 2.34 6.60 2.13
N GLY A 39 1.89 5.46 2.68
CA GLY A 39 0.81 4.66 2.10
C GLY A 39 1.21 3.77 0.91
N LEU A 40 2.51 3.58 0.67
CA LEU A 40 3.03 2.68 -0.37
C LEU A 40 3.26 1.26 0.16
N PRO A 41 3.21 0.24 -0.72
CA PRO A 41 3.55 -1.13 -0.36
C PRO A 41 4.99 -1.26 0.18
N LYS A 42 5.18 -2.20 1.13
CA LYS A 42 6.51 -2.47 1.73
C LYS A 42 7.52 -2.87 0.67
N LEU A 43 7.09 -3.72 -0.26
CA LEU A 43 7.89 -4.21 -1.38
C LEU A 43 7.42 -3.52 -2.66
N GLN A 44 8.37 -3.08 -3.48
CA GLN A 44 8.08 -2.41 -4.76
C GLN A 44 7.35 -3.35 -5.74
N THR A 45 7.62 -4.64 -5.65
CA THR A 45 7.03 -5.70 -6.48
C THR A 45 5.61 -6.12 -6.04
N ALA A 46 5.08 -5.57 -4.94
CA ALA A 46 3.79 -6.03 -4.41
C ALA A 46 2.59 -5.44 -5.17
N ARG A 47 2.60 -4.13 -5.42
CA ARG A 47 1.51 -3.39 -6.06
C ARG A 47 2.06 -2.04 -6.55
N GLY A 48 1.44 -1.47 -7.58
CA GLY A 48 1.75 -0.13 -8.03
C GLY A 48 2.14 -0.08 -9.50
N PRO A 49 2.52 1.09 -10.00
CA PRO A 49 2.69 1.30 -11.43
C PRO A 49 3.77 0.42 -12.04
N LEU A 50 4.79 0.06 -11.28
CA LEU A 50 5.86 -0.83 -11.74
C LEU A 50 5.38 -2.26 -12.09
N ILE A 51 4.28 -2.72 -11.47
CA ILE A 51 3.83 -4.12 -11.54
C ILE A 51 2.46 -4.27 -12.21
N ASP A 52 1.64 -3.22 -12.11
CA ASP A 52 0.28 -3.24 -12.62
C ASP A 52 0.21 -2.72 -14.06
N LEU A 53 1.13 -1.85 -14.50
CA LEU A 53 1.19 -1.40 -15.91
C LEU A 53 1.91 -2.42 -16.80
N PRO A 54 1.64 -2.40 -18.12
CA PRO A 54 2.36 -3.23 -19.08
C PRO A 54 3.79 -2.70 -19.33
N ASP A 55 4.73 -3.63 -19.55
CA ASP A 55 6.14 -3.32 -19.81
C ASP A 55 6.39 -2.74 -21.21
N TYR A 56 5.46 -2.92 -22.15
CA TYR A 56 5.54 -2.45 -23.53
C TYR A 56 4.20 -1.89 -24.00
N SER A 57 4.16 -1.26 -25.17
CA SER A 57 2.92 -0.85 -25.84
C SER A 57 3.06 -0.98 -27.36
N PHE A 58 1.94 -1.17 -28.07
CA PHE A 58 1.94 -1.18 -29.53
C PHE A 58 2.03 0.25 -30.06
N THR A 59 2.77 0.48 -31.14
CA THR A 59 2.88 1.77 -31.83
C THR A 59 1.52 2.30 -32.30
N ASP A 60 0.62 1.39 -32.63
CA ASP A 60 -0.73 1.69 -33.10
C ASP A 60 -1.69 2.10 -31.98
N GLY A 61 -1.24 2.10 -30.72
CA GLY A 61 -2.05 2.42 -29.55
C GLY A 61 -3.02 1.32 -29.11
N ARG A 62 -2.93 0.12 -29.69
CA ARG A 62 -3.74 -1.03 -29.25
C ARG A 62 -3.41 -1.39 -27.79
N PRO A 63 -4.39 -1.86 -27.01
CA PRO A 63 -4.14 -2.27 -25.64
C PRO A 63 -3.28 -3.54 -25.61
N VAL A 64 -2.45 -3.63 -24.58
CA VAL A 64 -1.59 -4.79 -24.33
C VAL A 64 -2.44 -5.90 -23.69
N PRO A 65 -2.36 -7.16 -24.16
CA PRO A 65 -3.04 -8.25 -23.51
C PRO A 65 -2.53 -8.43 -22.07
N LEU A 66 -3.44 -8.70 -21.13
CA LEU A 66 -3.05 -8.89 -19.74
C LEU A 66 -2.23 -10.17 -19.56
N SER A 67 -1.16 -10.07 -18.77
CA SER A 67 -0.41 -11.25 -18.34
C SER A 67 -1.24 -12.11 -17.38
N VAL A 68 -0.95 -13.41 -17.33
CA VAL A 68 -1.59 -14.36 -16.40
C VAL A 68 -1.48 -13.88 -14.95
N GLY A 69 -0.34 -13.27 -14.58
CA GLY A 69 -0.14 -12.71 -13.25
C GLY A 69 -1.04 -11.52 -12.95
N GLN A 70 -1.22 -10.62 -13.91
CA GLN A 70 -2.14 -9.48 -13.77
C GLN A 70 -3.59 -9.94 -13.67
N VAL A 71 -4.01 -10.92 -14.47
CA VAL A 71 -5.36 -11.51 -14.40
C VAL A 71 -5.62 -12.08 -13.02
N LYS A 72 -4.74 -12.96 -12.51
CA LYS A 72 -4.87 -13.54 -11.17
C LYS A 72 -4.94 -12.48 -10.06
N ARG A 73 -4.15 -11.41 -10.17
CA ARG A 73 -4.18 -10.29 -9.22
C ARG A 73 -5.52 -9.56 -9.24
N LYS A 74 -6.10 -9.37 -10.42
CA LYS A 74 -7.42 -8.74 -10.60
C LYS A 74 -8.53 -9.60 -9.99
N GLU A 75 -8.57 -10.89 -10.32
CA GLU A 75 -9.54 -11.84 -9.77
C GLU A 75 -9.45 -11.92 -8.24
N THR A 76 -8.24 -11.92 -7.69
CA THR A 76 -8.03 -11.92 -6.24
C THR A 76 -8.59 -10.65 -5.59
N GLN A 77 -8.42 -9.49 -6.22
CA GLN A 77 -8.99 -8.24 -5.71
C GLN A 77 -10.50 -8.22 -5.79
N GLU A 78 -11.08 -8.72 -6.88
CA GLU A 78 -12.54 -8.82 -7.03
C GLU A 78 -13.14 -9.72 -5.95
N ARG A 79 -12.54 -10.89 -5.70
CA ARG A 79 -12.96 -11.78 -4.62
C ARG A 79 -12.92 -11.09 -3.26
N LEU A 80 -11.80 -10.45 -2.92
CA LEU A 80 -11.67 -9.74 -1.63
C LEU A 80 -12.67 -8.59 -1.49
N ALA A 81 -12.94 -7.86 -2.58
CA ALA A 81 -13.94 -6.78 -2.57
C ALA A 81 -15.35 -7.31 -2.29
N ASN A 82 -15.70 -8.45 -2.90
CA ASN A 82 -16.99 -9.11 -2.69
C ASN A 82 -17.14 -9.59 -1.24
N GLU A 83 -16.11 -10.20 -0.66
CA GLU A 83 -16.11 -10.65 0.74
C GLU A 83 -16.33 -9.47 1.71
N VAL A 84 -15.65 -8.34 1.47
CA VAL A 84 -15.83 -7.12 2.28
C VAL A 84 -17.25 -6.57 2.14
N LEU A 85 -17.78 -6.51 0.92
CA LEU A 85 -19.11 -6.01 0.65
C LEU A 85 -20.19 -6.86 1.35
N GLU A 86 -20.04 -8.18 1.27
CA GLU A 86 -20.93 -9.13 1.94
C GLU A 86 -20.90 -8.91 3.46
N GLY A 87 -19.71 -8.83 4.05
CA GLY A 87 -19.55 -8.54 5.47
C GLY A 87 -20.21 -7.22 5.90
N LEU A 88 -20.03 -6.15 5.13
CA LEU A 88 -20.69 -4.86 5.39
C LEU A 88 -22.21 -4.96 5.31
N SER A 89 -22.74 -5.78 4.40
CA SER A 89 -24.18 -6.01 4.27
C SER A 89 -24.76 -6.64 5.54
N TYR A 90 -24.08 -7.60 6.14
CA TYR A 90 -24.51 -8.24 7.38
C TYR A 90 -24.49 -7.27 8.56
N LEU A 91 -23.42 -6.46 8.67
CA LEU A 91 -23.33 -5.44 9.72
C LEU A 91 -24.48 -4.42 9.62
N ASN A 92 -24.83 -4.00 8.40
CA ASN A 92 -25.95 -3.09 8.19
C ASN A 92 -27.29 -3.70 8.59
N GLN A 93 -27.52 -4.97 8.29
CA GLN A 93 -28.73 -5.68 8.72
C GLN A 93 -28.81 -5.77 10.24
N ALA A 94 -27.72 -6.17 10.90
CA ALA A 94 -27.64 -6.24 12.35
C ALA A 94 -27.94 -4.89 13.01
N LYS A 95 -27.36 -3.81 12.47
CA LYS A 95 -27.64 -2.44 12.92
C LYS A 95 -29.12 -2.06 12.79
N GLN A 96 -29.75 -2.42 11.67
CA GLN A 96 -31.19 -2.16 11.48
C GLN A 96 -32.05 -2.91 12.50
N ILE A 97 -31.71 -4.16 12.79
CA ILE A 97 -32.43 -4.98 13.78
C ILE A 97 -32.33 -4.33 15.16
N LEU A 98 -31.13 -3.89 15.57
CA LEU A 98 -30.92 -3.21 16.85
C LEU A 98 -31.72 -1.91 16.95
N ASN A 99 -31.67 -1.07 15.93
CA ASN A 99 -32.43 0.19 15.91
C ASN A 99 -33.94 -0.06 16.03
N LYS A 100 -34.47 -1.08 15.34
CA LYS A 100 -35.88 -1.50 15.44
C LYS A 100 -36.23 -2.04 16.83
N ALA A 101 -35.30 -2.68 17.52
CA ALA A 101 -35.50 -3.14 18.89
C ALA A 101 -35.52 -1.97 19.88
N SER A 102 -34.60 -1.01 19.73
CA SER A 102 -34.55 0.19 20.56
C SER A 102 -35.78 1.09 20.40
N SER A 103 -36.39 1.15 19.21
CA SER A 103 -37.59 1.96 18.98
C SER A 103 -38.88 1.36 19.54
N LYS A 104 -38.86 0.09 19.99
CA LYS A 104 -40.03 -0.61 20.53
C LYS A 104 -40.15 -0.52 22.06
N ASN A 105 -39.08 -0.13 22.74
CA ASN A 105 -39.06 0.18 24.17
C ASN A 105 -39.31 1.68 24.38
#